data_AF-A0A8B8AP60-F1
#
_entry.id   AF-A0A8B8AP60-F1
#
_cell.length_a   1.000
_cell.length_b   1.000
_cell.length_c   1.000
_cell.angle_alpha   90.00
_cell.angle_beta   90.00
_cell.angle_gamma   90.00
#
_symmetry.space_group_name_H-M   'P 1'
#
loop_
_entity.id
_entity.type
_entity.pdbx_description
1 polymer ?
#
loop_
_entity_poly.entity_id
_entity_poly.type
_entity_poly.pdbx_seq_one_letter_code
_entity_poly.pdbx_strand_id
1 'polypeptide(L)'
;MASAFPEEDMQELCDICQSDRIGYCLKCMVGLCEKCKDTHVDNGDEHDLINLPPLKPNMPMCREHDDRESSLYCWGCQVPLCEECAQEKHQKEGHDVIKMMTAAIMKRNQLVRDYAEEKHKLTPKLLSQAQNIEEGVEAYKAYFQNLKDAMRAQAEKLKEMVNEIVEERQRELKEMERNSNMILEDQRQKLEGHVAEIHDTINEYRETEQSGDPQKIKEFADKNFDKIQRLKQFPELVKVTPPTYESPQVDVEFIRKMLGTIVIKQHTWTTTEPLKFPDQEELTELPTLDKEEVRKKFGTLVVTEAEATEEETREDPMTETEEETTSPGDGEVEMQSVIPQHIPNEDIDAETKDNGKNVSDTE
;
A
#
# COMPACT_ATOMS: atom_id res chain seq x y z
N MET A 1 11.70 17.37 -75.80
CA MET A 1 12.34 17.20 -74.48
C MET A 1 13.18 15.93 -74.57
N ALA A 2 14.34 15.87 -73.92
CA ALA A 2 15.15 14.65 -73.95
C ALA A 2 14.50 13.59 -73.03
N SER A 3 14.46 12.33 -73.46
CA SER A 3 14.08 11.21 -72.60
C SER A 3 14.96 11.22 -71.35
N ALA A 4 14.34 11.18 -70.16
CA ALA A 4 15.07 11.12 -68.90
C ALA A 4 15.61 9.70 -68.60
N PHE A 5 15.32 8.73 -69.45
CA PHE A 5 15.63 7.32 -69.27
C PHE A 5 16.60 6.82 -70.34
N PRO A 6 17.63 6.03 -69.98
CA PRO A 6 18.56 5.47 -70.95
C PRO A 6 17.84 4.53 -71.92
N GLU A 7 18.19 4.61 -73.21
CA GLU A 7 17.63 3.75 -74.27
C GLU A 7 18.18 2.31 -74.25
N GLU A 8 19.26 2.08 -73.50
CA GLU A 8 19.88 0.77 -73.31
C GLU A 8 19.08 -0.12 -72.35
N ASP A 9 19.07 -1.43 -72.61
CA ASP A 9 18.43 -2.41 -71.73
C ASP A 9 19.12 -2.42 -70.36
N MET A 10 18.42 -1.95 -69.32
CA MET A 10 18.97 -1.87 -67.96
C MET A 10 19.22 -3.29 -67.42
N GLN A 11 20.48 -3.69 -67.37
CA GLN A 11 20.89 -5.00 -66.89
C GLN A 11 20.98 -5.02 -65.36
N GLU A 12 20.69 -6.18 -64.76
CA GLU A 12 20.91 -6.41 -63.33
C GLU A 12 22.26 -7.06 -63.11
N LEU A 13 23.28 -6.23 -62.90
CA LEU A 13 24.65 -6.67 -62.72
C LEU A 13 25.01 -6.75 -61.22
N CYS A 14 25.97 -7.63 -60.92
CA CYS A 14 26.61 -7.76 -59.61
C CYS A 14 27.52 -6.56 -59.37
N ASP A 15 27.34 -5.86 -58.25
CA ASP A 15 28.08 -4.63 -57.95
C ASP A 15 29.60 -4.87 -57.80
N ILE A 16 30.00 -6.11 -57.53
CA ILE A 16 31.41 -6.51 -57.34
C ILE A 16 32.09 -6.89 -58.67
N CYS A 17 31.43 -7.67 -59.52
CA CYS A 17 32.08 -8.33 -60.67
C CYS A 17 31.35 -8.18 -62.01
N GLN A 18 30.28 -7.38 -62.06
CA GLN A 18 29.51 -7.06 -63.27
C GLN A 18 28.95 -8.29 -64.03
N SER A 19 28.85 -9.45 -63.38
CA SER A 19 28.11 -10.64 -63.87
C SER A 19 26.64 -10.57 -63.47
N ASP A 20 25.78 -11.38 -64.08
CA ASP A 20 24.33 -11.42 -63.76
C ASP A 20 24.05 -11.54 -62.26
N ARG A 21 23.26 -10.61 -61.75
CA ARG A 21 22.83 -10.55 -60.35
C ARG A 21 21.67 -11.51 -60.11
N ILE A 22 21.77 -12.28 -59.03
CA ILE A 22 20.73 -13.22 -58.60
C ILE A 22 20.26 -13.01 -57.15
N GLY A 23 20.86 -12.05 -56.44
CA GLY A 23 20.53 -11.77 -55.05
C GLY A 23 20.99 -10.38 -54.62
N TYR A 24 20.57 -10.01 -53.42
CA TYR A 24 20.87 -8.71 -52.80
C TYR A 24 21.05 -8.87 -51.30
N CYS A 25 22.11 -8.27 -50.75
CA CYS A 25 22.35 -8.23 -49.32
C CYS A 25 21.70 -6.98 -48.70
N LEU A 26 20.74 -7.13 -47.81
CA LEU A 26 20.09 -6.00 -47.12
C LEU A 26 21.05 -5.30 -46.15
N LYS A 27 21.99 -6.04 -45.55
CA LYS A 27 22.98 -5.52 -44.58
C LYS A 27 24.02 -4.63 -45.26
N CYS A 28 24.55 -5.06 -46.40
CA CYS A 28 25.58 -4.32 -47.16
C CYS A 28 25.01 -3.47 -48.30
N MET A 29 23.72 -3.59 -48.60
CA MET A 29 23.02 -2.88 -49.68
C MET A 29 23.61 -3.11 -51.09
N VAL A 30 24.19 -4.30 -51.32
CA VAL A 30 24.83 -4.69 -52.59
C VAL A 30 24.13 -5.86 -53.30
N GLY A 31 24.07 -5.78 -54.62
CA GLY A 31 23.66 -6.82 -55.54
C GLY A 31 24.77 -7.81 -55.87
N LEU A 32 24.48 -9.12 -55.78
CA LEU A 32 25.46 -10.21 -55.90
C LEU A 32 25.04 -11.25 -56.96
N CYS A 33 26.01 -11.76 -57.71
CA CYS A 33 25.90 -13.02 -58.47
C CYS A 33 26.18 -14.22 -57.56
N GLU A 34 25.92 -15.46 -57.99
CA GLU A 34 26.09 -16.68 -57.15
C GLU A 34 27.48 -16.77 -56.50
N LYS A 35 28.55 -16.66 -57.31
CA LYS A 35 29.93 -16.73 -56.81
C LYS A 35 30.25 -15.64 -55.76
N CYS A 36 29.79 -14.42 -56.02
CA CYS A 36 30.00 -13.31 -55.09
C CYS A 36 29.15 -13.43 -53.83
N LYS A 37 27.96 -14.03 -53.93
CA LYS A 37 27.07 -14.32 -52.81
C LYS A 37 27.69 -15.36 -51.88
N ASP A 38 28.21 -16.47 -52.41
CA ASP A 38 28.88 -17.51 -51.62
C ASP A 38 30.07 -16.92 -50.85
N THR A 39 31.00 -16.27 -51.56
CA THR A 39 32.18 -15.61 -50.96
C THR A 39 31.82 -14.47 -50.01
N HIS A 40 30.63 -13.86 -50.12
CA HIS A 40 30.18 -12.80 -49.21
C HIS A 40 29.76 -13.36 -47.84
N VAL A 41 29.08 -14.50 -47.82
CA VAL A 41 28.63 -15.17 -46.58
C VAL A 41 29.78 -15.85 -45.84
N ASP A 42 30.75 -16.42 -46.58
CA ASP A 42 31.91 -17.12 -46.00
C ASP A 42 32.82 -16.24 -45.13
N ASN A 43 32.63 -14.91 -45.11
CA ASN A 43 33.40 -13.98 -44.26
C ASN A 43 33.00 -14.01 -42.77
N GLY A 44 32.09 -14.89 -42.36
CA GLY A 44 31.79 -15.18 -40.95
C GLY A 44 30.78 -14.26 -40.27
N ASP A 45 30.24 -13.28 -41.00
CA ASP A 45 29.17 -12.41 -40.56
C ASP A 45 27.79 -12.99 -40.95
N GLU A 46 26.76 -12.73 -40.16
CA GLU A 46 25.38 -13.05 -40.58
C GLU A 46 24.89 -11.95 -41.55
N HIS A 47 24.58 -12.33 -42.79
CA HIS A 47 24.15 -11.43 -43.87
C HIS A 47 22.73 -11.77 -44.34
N ASP A 48 21.83 -10.78 -44.27
CA ASP A 48 20.47 -10.87 -44.80
C ASP A 48 20.48 -10.90 -46.35
N LEU A 49 20.37 -12.08 -46.95
CA LEU A 49 20.31 -12.25 -48.40
C LEU A 49 18.89 -12.50 -48.91
N ILE A 50 18.44 -11.66 -49.83
CA ILE A 50 17.26 -11.92 -50.65
C ILE A 50 17.70 -12.49 -52.00
N ASN A 51 17.12 -13.62 -52.43
CA ASN A 51 17.28 -14.12 -53.79
C ASN A 51 16.36 -13.33 -54.74
N LEU A 52 16.94 -12.77 -55.80
CA LEU A 52 16.26 -12.03 -56.87
C LEU A 52 16.30 -12.89 -58.15
N PRO A 53 15.35 -13.81 -58.36
CA PRO A 53 15.34 -14.65 -59.54
C PRO A 53 15.18 -13.81 -60.83
N PRO A 54 15.67 -14.29 -61.99
CA PRO A 54 15.46 -13.61 -63.27
C PRO A 54 13.98 -13.33 -63.54
N LEU A 55 13.68 -12.13 -64.04
CA LEU A 55 12.32 -11.78 -64.43
C LEU A 55 11.93 -12.58 -65.68
N LYS A 56 10.74 -13.19 -65.63
CA LYS A 56 10.17 -13.86 -66.80
C LYS A 56 9.62 -12.80 -67.76
N PRO A 57 9.85 -12.90 -69.08
CA PRO A 57 9.37 -11.95 -70.08
C PRO A 57 7.88 -12.15 -70.39
N ASN A 58 7.05 -12.36 -69.36
CA ASN A 58 5.63 -12.63 -69.50
C ASN A 58 4.87 -11.29 -69.55
N MET A 59 4.67 -10.75 -70.75
CA MET A 59 3.97 -9.48 -70.93
C MET A 59 2.45 -9.65 -70.84
N PRO A 60 1.70 -8.71 -70.23
CA PRO A 60 0.25 -8.74 -70.25
C PRO A 60 -0.29 -8.31 -71.61
N MET A 61 -1.40 -8.89 -72.07
CA MET A 61 -2.09 -8.41 -73.26
C MET A 61 -2.62 -6.98 -73.04
N CYS A 62 -2.64 -6.19 -74.12
CA CYS A 62 -3.11 -4.82 -74.10
C CYS A 62 -4.63 -4.77 -73.89
N ARG A 63 -5.09 -3.91 -72.98
CA ARG A 63 -6.53 -3.75 -72.66
C ARG A 63 -7.39 -3.15 -73.78
N GLU A 64 -6.75 -2.58 -74.79
CA GLU A 64 -7.42 -1.97 -75.96
C GLU A 64 -7.19 -2.80 -77.24
N HIS A 65 -6.23 -3.73 -77.21
CA HIS A 65 -5.77 -4.51 -78.36
C HIS A 65 -5.47 -5.94 -77.89
N ASP A 66 -6.53 -6.77 -77.81
CA ASP A 66 -6.47 -8.13 -77.27
C ASP A 66 -5.51 -9.07 -78.05
N ASP A 67 -5.08 -8.67 -79.25
CA ASP A 67 -4.11 -9.34 -80.11
C ASP A 67 -2.64 -8.96 -79.83
N ARG A 68 -2.37 -8.00 -78.94
CA ARG A 68 -1.02 -7.43 -78.75
C ARG A 68 -0.53 -7.47 -77.31
N GLU A 69 0.74 -7.83 -77.15
CA GLU A 69 1.43 -7.75 -75.86
C GLU A 69 1.77 -6.30 -75.48
N SER A 70 1.76 -6.04 -74.18
CA SER A 70 2.15 -4.75 -73.60
C SER A 70 3.63 -4.73 -73.23
N SER A 71 4.49 -4.69 -74.26
CA SER A 71 5.96 -4.68 -74.13
C SER A 71 6.54 -3.38 -73.54
N LEU A 72 5.73 -2.31 -73.46
CA LEU A 72 6.12 -0.98 -73.00
C LEU A 72 5.43 -0.61 -71.69
N TYR A 73 5.99 0.37 -70.98
CA TYR A 73 5.47 0.93 -69.74
C TYR A 73 5.53 2.46 -69.80
N CYS A 74 4.40 3.12 -69.57
CA CYS A 74 4.40 4.57 -69.37
C CYS A 74 4.69 4.88 -67.90
N TRP A 75 5.76 5.63 -67.64
CA TRP A 75 6.15 5.98 -66.27
C TRP A 75 5.18 6.99 -65.63
N GLY A 76 4.74 7.99 -66.41
CA GLY A 76 3.79 9.02 -65.95
C GLY A 76 2.40 8.46 -65.61
N CYS A 77 1.85 7.60 -66.47
CA CYS A 77 0.54 6.98 -66.25
C CYS A 77 0.60 5.68 -65.44
N GLN A 78 1.80 5.17 -65.14
CA GLN A 78 2.07 3.94 -64.41
C GLN A 78 1.47 2.64 -64.98
N VAL A 79 1.17 2.58 -66.29
CA VAL A 79 0.47 1.46 -66.94
C VAL A 79 1.31 0.71 -68.01
N PRO A 80 1.07 -0.61 -68.19
CA PRO A 80 1.54 -1.38 -69.34
C PRO A 80 0.88 -0.91 -70.64
N LEU A 81 1.62 -0.87 -71.74
CA LEU A 81 1.17 -0.44 -73.07
C LEU A 81 1.73 -1.33 -74.19
N CYS A 82 0.92 -1.55 -75.24
CA CYS A 82 1.47 -1.96 -76.54
C CYS A 82 2.01 -0.75 -77.30
N GLU A 83 2.71 -1.01 -78.41
CA GLU A 83 3.34 0.03 -79.25
C GLU A 83 2.33 1.06 -79.79
N GLU A 84 1.12 0.65 -80.16
CA GLU A 84 0.08 1.56 -80.66
C GLU A 84 -0.42 2.51 -79.57
N CYS A 85 -0.80 2.00 -78.40
CA CYS A 85 -1.19 2.86 -77.27
C CYS A 85 -0.05 3.81 -76.86
N ALA A 86 1.20 3.32 -76.86
CA ALA A 86 2.36 4.13 -76.55
C ALA A 86 2.54 5.29 -77.55
N GLN A 87 2.53 5.02 -78.85
CA GLN A 87 2.70 6.06 -79.88
C GLN A 87 1.49 6.98 -79.98
N GLU A 88 0.27 6.44 -79.87
CA GLU A 88 -0.94 7.18 -80.21
C GLU A 88 -1.48 8.06 -79.10
N LYS A 89 -1.24 7.68 -77.84
CA LYS A 89 -1.76 8.38 -76.66
C LYS A 89 -0.60 8.94 -75.83
N HIS A 90 0.26 8.07 -75.30
CA HIS A 90 1.21 8.46 -74.26
C HIS A 90 2.38 9.32 -74.77
N GLN A 91 3.03 8.93 -75.87
CA GLN A 91 4.17 9.68 -76.42
C GLN A 91 3.73 10.99 -77.09
N LYS A 92 2.55 11.04 -77.73
CA LYS A 92 1.97 12.29 -78.25
C LYS A 92 1.62 13.30 -77.15
N GLU A 93 1.20 12.81 -75.98
CA GLU A 93 1.00 13.62 -74.77
C GLU A 93 2.31 14.01 -74.06
N GLY A 94 3.46 13.49 -74.51
CA GLY A 94 4.77 13.81 -73.96
C GLY A 94 5.15 12.99 -72.71
N HIS A 95 4.45 11.90 -72.42
CA HIS A 95 4.81 11.01 -71.31
C HIS A 95 6.03 10.13 -71.65
N ASP A 96 6.91 9.94 -70.67
CA ASP A 96 8.01 8.97 -70.77
C ASP A 96 7.48 7.54 -70.87
N VAL A 97 7.93 6.82 -71.91
CA VAL A 97 7.61 5.42 -72.17
C VAL A 97 8.91 4.63 -72.33
N ILE A 98 9.06 3.56 -71.56
CA ILE A 98 10.23 2.67 -71.54
C ILE A 98 9.80 1.22 -71.77
N LYS A 99 10.76 0.31 -72.02
CA LYS A 99 10.48 -1.14 -72.07
C LYS A 99 9.94 -1.62 -70.70
N MET A 100 8.96 -2.51 -70.73
CA MET A 100 8.37 -3.09 -69.51
C MET A 100 9.40 -3.81 -68.64
N MET A 101 10.34 -4.55 -69.24
CA MET A 101 11.42 -5.20 -68.49
C MET A 101 12.29 -4.19 -67.73
N THR A 102 12.67 -3.09 -68.39
CA THR A 102 13.41 -1.98 -67.77
C THR A 102 12.63 -1.39 -66.60
N ALA A 103 11.34 -1.11 -66.77
CA ALA A 103 10.48 -0.59 -65.70
C ALA A 103 10.39 -1.55 -64.50
N ALA A 104 10.27 -2.86 -64.75
CA ALA A 104 10.21 -3.88 -63.71
C ALA A 104 11.53 -4.00 -62.94
N ILE A 105 12.67 -3.93 -63.63
CA ILE A 105 14.01 -3.90 -63.04
C ILE A 105 14.19 -2.64 -62.17
N MET A 106 13.81 -1.46 -62.67
CA MET A 106 13.86 -0.21 -61.92
C MET A 106 13.02 -0.28 -60.64
N LYS A 107 11.76 -0.72 -60.73
CA LYS A 107 10.87 -0.84 -59.55
C LYS A 107 11.35 -1.89 -58.55
N ARG A 108 11.84 -3.04 -59.00
CA ARG A 108 12.43 -4.06 -58.11
C ARG A 108 13.66 -3.52 -57.38
N ASN A 109 14.57 -2.86 -58.11
CA ASN A 109 15.75 -2.23 -57.53
C ASN A 109 15.41 -1.15 -56.50
N GLN A 110 14.38 -0.35 -56.76
CA GLN A 110 13.89 0.63 -55.80
C GLN A 110 13.33 -0.08 -54.55
N LEU A 111 12.35 -0.97 -54.69
CA LEU A 111 11.72 -1.65 -53.56
C LEU A 111 12.72 -2.36 -52.66
N VAL A 112 13.69 -3.07 -53.25
CA VAL A 112 14.73 -3.80 -52.50
C VAL A 112 15.62 -2.85 -51.69
N ARG A 113 15.97 -1.67 -52.22
CA ARG A 113 16.68 -0.63 -51.45
C ARG A 113 15.82 -0.01 -50.38
N ASP A 114 14.61 0.45 -50.73
CA ASP A 114 13.68 1.11 -49.81
C ASP A 114 13.41 0.21 -48.57
N TYR A 115 13.22 -1.10 -48.78
CA TYR A 115 13.07 -2.07 -47.67
C TYR A 115 14.38 -2.33 -46.90
N ALA A 116 15.55 -2.34 -47.54
CA ALA A 116 16.84 -2.50 -46.88
C ALA A 116 17.15 -1.29 -45.98
N GLU A 117 16.97 -0.07 -46.50
CA GLU A 117 17.16 1.18 -45.78
C GLU A 117 16.22 1.28 -44.58
N GLU A 118 14.93 1.00 -44.74
CA GLU A 118 13.98 1.11 -43.64
C GLU A 118 14.20 0.01 -42.59
N LYS A 119 14.58 -1.22 -42.97
CA LYS A 119 15.03 -2.26 -42.02
C LYS A 119 16.25 -1.77 -41.22
N HIS A 120 17.29 -1.30 -41.90
CA HIS A 120 18.52 -0.82 -41.25
C HIS A 120 18.26 0.39 -40.32
N LYS A 121 17.31 1.25 -40.66
CA LYS A 121 16.94 2.46 -39.90
C LYS A 121 16.00 2.19 -38.72
N LEU A 122 15.07 1.24 -38.83
CA LEU A 122 14.07 0.95 -37.79
C LEU A 122 14.50 -0.19 -36.85
N THR A 123 15.05 -1.29 -37.36
CA THR A 123 15.33 -2.48 -36.53
C THR A 123 16.21 -2.16 -35.30
N PRO A 124 17.32 -1.40 -35.39
CA PRO A 124 18.11 -1.04 -34.21
C PRO A 124 17.34 -0.19 -33.19
N LYS A 125 16.45 0.70 -33.66
CA LYS A 125 15.64 1.56 -32.78
C LYS A 125 14.57 0.76 -32.05
N LEU A 126 13.90 -0.15 -32.75
CA LEU A 126 12.87 -1.03 -32.19
C LEU A 126 13.47 -2.01 -31.17
N LEU A 127 14.62 -2.62 -31.49
CA LEU A 127 15.34 -3.50 -30.55
C LEU A 127 15.86 -2.72 -29.32
N SER A 128 16.40 -1.52 -29.51
CA SER A 128 16.84 -0.67 -28.40
C SER A 128 15.67 -0.24 -27.50
N GLN A 129 14.49 0.08 -28.07
CA GLN A 129 13.29 0.35 -27.28
C GLN A 129 12.78 -0.90 -26.56
N ALA A 130 12.81 -2.07 -27.18
CA ALA A 130 12.43 -3.33 -26.53
C ALA A 130 13.34 -3.66 -25.34
N GLN A 131 14.66 -3.57 -25.51
CA GLN A 131 15.63 -3.77 -24.43
C GLN A 131 15.45 -2.75 -23.30
N ASN A 132 15.24 -1.46 -23.64
CA ASN A 132 14.96 -0.41 -22.65
C ASN A 132 13.69 -0.74 -21.84
N ILE A 133 12.63 -1.25 -22.48
CA ILE A 133 11.42 -1.72 -21.78
C ILE A 133 11.73 -2.90 -20.84
N GLU A 134 12.51 -3.89 -21.29
CA GLU A 134 12.87 -5.07 -20.49
C GLU A 134 13.69 -4.68 -19.23
N GLU A 135 14.71 -3.85 -19.38
CA GLU A 135 15.48 -3.27 -18.27
C GLU A 135 14.57 -2.46 -17.33
N GLY A 136 13.62 -1.73 -17.90
CA GLY A 136 12.61 -0.95 -17.19
C GLY A 136 11.65 -1.75 -16.32
N VAL A 137 11.32 -2.98 -16.69
CA VAL A 137 10.38 -3.83 -15.92
C VAL A 137 10.91 -4.10 -14.52
N GLU A 138 12.21 -4.39 -14.37
CA GLU A 138 12.80 -4.61 -13.05
C GLU A 138 12.93 -3.32 -12.24
N ALA A 139 13.24 -2.19 -12.90
CA ALA A 139 13.24 -0.87 -12.24
C ALA A 139 11.85 -0.52 -11.67
N TYR A 140 10.78 -0.74 -12.44
CA TYR A 140 9.40 -0.52 -11.96
C TYR A 140 9.00 -1.51 -10.86
N LYS A 141 9.38 -2.80 -10.94
CA LYS A 141 9.16 -3.76 -9.86
C LYS A 141 9.82 -3.32 -8.55
N ALA A 142 11.09 -2.90 -8.62
CA ALA A 142 11.81 -2.38 -7.47
C ALA A 142 11.16 -1.11 -6.89
N TYR A 143 10.76 -0.17 -7.75
CA TYR A 143 10.04 1.05 -7.35
C TYR A 143 8.73 0.73 -6.60
N PHE A 144 7.88 -0.14 -7.15
CA PHE A 144 6.64 -0.56 -6.48
C PHE A 144 6.89 -1.36 -5.19
N GLN A 145 8.02 -2.07 -5.08
CA GLN A 145 8.39 -2.75 -3.85
C GLN A 145 8.83 -1.74 -2.77
N ASN A 146 9.67 -0.76 -3.13
CA ASN A 146 10.09 0.31 -2.23
C ASN A 146 8.89 1.12 -1.69
N LEU A 147 7.87 1.39 -2.53
CA LEU A 147 6.63 2.03 -2.07
C LEU A 147 5.90 1.20 -1.00
N LYS A 148 5.78 -0.13 -1.17
CA LYS A 148 5.17 -1.01 -0.15
C LYS A 148 5.97 -1.02 1.15
N ASP A 149 7.30 -1.00 1.04
CA ASP A 149 8.18 -1.06 2.20
C ASP A 149 8.19 0.27 2.97
N ALA A 150 8.11 1.41 2.29
CA ALA A 150 7.86 2.72 2.90
C ALA A 150 6.50 2.77 3.61
N MET A 151 5.42 2.25 3.00
CA MET A 151 4.11 2.14 3.66
C MET A 151 4.17 1.25 4.92
N ARG A 152 4.96 0.17 4.91
CA ARG A 152 5.15 -0.69 6.09
C ARG A 152 5.93 0.03 7.18
N ALA A 153 7.00 0.75 6.84
CA ALA A 153 7.78 1.55 7.78
C ALA A 153 6.93 2.64 8.47
N GLN A 154 6.07 3.33 7.70
CA GLN A 154 5.10 4.28 8.25
C GLN A 154 4.11 3.62 9.22
N ALA A 155 3.64 2.40 8.91
CA ALA A 155 2.75 1.65 9.79
C ALA A 155 3.42 1.22 11.10
N GLU A 156 4.69 0.78 11.09
CA GLU A 156 5.41 0.47 12.33
C GLU A 156 5.66 1.72 13.19
N LYS A 157 6.08 2.84 12.58
CA LYS A 157 6.24 4.13 13.27
C LYS A 157 4.95 4.61 13.96
N LEU A 158 3.79 4.38 13.32
CA LEU A 158 2.49 4.68 13.94
C LEU A 158 2.19 3.78 15.14
N LYS A 159 2.52 2.48 15.09
CA LYS A 159 2.37 1.58 16.23
C LYS A 159 3.27 1.98 17.40
N GLU A 160 4.52 2.34 17.13
CA GLU A 160 5.44 2.85 18.14
C GLU A 160 4.87 4.07 18.86
N MET A 161 4.35 5.05 18.10
CA MET A 161 3.71 6.24 18.68
C MET A 161 2.45 5.91 19.50
N VAL A 162 1.64 4.93 19.09
CA VAL A 162 0.49 4.47 19.89
C VAL A 162 0.95 3.81 21.19
N ASN A 163 2.00 2.98 21.14
CA ASN A 163 2.57 2.35 22.33
C ASN A 163 3.14 3.39 23.31
N GLU A 164 3.88 4.39 22.84
CA GLU A 164 4.39 5.50 23.68
C GLU A 164 3.24 6.21 24.44
N ILE A 165 2.10 6.46 23.78
CA ILE A 165 0.92 7.09 24.39
C ILE A 165 0.25 6.15 25.40
N VAL A 166 0.17 4.85 25.13
CA VAL A 166 -0.36 3.85 26.08
C VAL A 166 0.51 3.76 27.32
N GLU A 167 1.83 3.71 27.18
CA GLU A 167 2.77 3.74 28.31
C GLU A 167 2.68 5.04 29.13
N GLU A 168 2.40 6.17 28.48
CA GLU A 168 2.15 7.46 29.13
C GLU A 168 0.92 7.40 30.04
N ARG A 169 -0.20 6.86 29.55
CA ARG A 169 -1.43 6.72 30.35
C ARG A 169 -1.34 5.63 31.43
N GLN A 170 -0.56 4.58 31.19
CA GLN A 170 -0.26 3.60 32.25
C GLN A 170 0.59 4.21 33.37
N ARG A 171 1.53 5.11 33.06
CA ARG A 171 2.29 5.86 34.07
C ARG A 171 1.39 6.82 34.87
N GLU A 172 0.49 7.55 34.21
CA GLU A 172 -0.50 8.42 34.88
C GLU A 172 -1.42 7.61 35.83
N LEU A 173 -1.98 6.48 35.37
CA LEU A 173 -2.82 5.61 36.20
C LEU A 173 -2.07 5.06 37.42
N LYS A 174 -0.81 4.65 37.25
CA LYS A 174 0.03 4.14 38.35
C LYS A 174 0.32 5.20 39.41
N GLU A 175 0.50 6.46 39.01
CA GLU A 175 0.68 7.57 39.94
C GLU A 175 -0.64 7.90 40.67
N MET A 176 -1.78 7.84 39.97
CA MET A 176 -3.11 8.03 40.56
C MET A 176 -3.44 6.91 41.56
N GLU A 177 -3.11 5.65 41.25
CA GLU A 177 -3.17 4.50 42.15
C GLU A 177 -2.29 4.71 43.39
N ARG A 178 -1.03 5.14 43.20
CA ARG A 178 -0.10 5.40 44.30
C ARG A 178 -0.62 6.45 45.27
N ASN A 179 -1.13 7.56 44.76
CA ASN A 179 -1.67 8.65 45.58
C ASN A 179 -2.98 8.24 46.27
N SER A 180 -3.85 7.49 45.59
CA SER A 180 -5.06 6.90 46.18
C SER A 180 -4.73 5.99 47.36
N ASN A 181 -3.77 5.08 47.20
CA ASN A 181 -3.32 4.18 48.25
C ASN A 181 -2.67 4.93 49.42
N MET A 182 -1.93 6.01 49.17
CA MET A 182 -1.35 6.84 50.23
C MET A 182 -2.42 7.52 51.10
N ILE A 183 -3.51 8.02 50.49
CA ILE A 183 -4.64 8.61 51.22
C ILE A 183 -5.36 7.55 52.07
N LEU A 184 -5.67 6.39 51.48
CA LEU A 184 -6.33 5.28 52.19
C LEU A 184 -5.49 4.76 53.36
N GLU A 185 -4.18 4.68 53.20
CA GLU A 185 -3.25 4.22 54.25
C GLU A 185 -3.11 5.25 55.39
N ASP A 186 -3.04 6.55 55.10
CA ASP A 186 -3.09 7.61 56.12
C ASP A 186 -4.42 7.58 56.91
N GLN A 187 -5.54 7.38 56.22
CA GLN A 187 -6.84 7.19 56.87
C GLN A 187 -6.88 5.94 57.77
N ARG A 188 -6.32 4.82 57.31
CA ARG A 188 -6.19 3.58 58.11
C ARG A 188 -5.37 3.85 59.38
N GLN A 189 -4.22 4.49 59.26
CA GLN A 189 -3.35 4.82 60.40
C GLN A 189 -4.02 5.78 61.39
N LYS A 190 -4.78 6.78 60.90
CA LYS A 190 -5.58 7.68 61.76
C LYS A 190 -6.63 6.93 62.57
N LEU A 191 -7.39 6.03 61.93
CA LEU A 191 -8.39 5.21 62.61
C LEU A 191 -7.76 4.25 63.63
N GLU A 192 -6.65 3.60 63.29
CA GLU A 192 -5.91 2.71 64.20
C GLU A 192 -5.33 3.47 65.40
N GLY A 193 -4.78 4.67 65.18
CA GLY A 193 -4.32 5.55 66.25
C GLY A 193 -5.45 6.00 67.20
N HIS A 194 -6.62 6.34 66.65
CA HIS A 194 -7.80 6.70 67.45
C HIS A 194 -8.31 5.53 68.30
N VAL A 195 -8.33 4.30 67.75
CA VAL A 195 -8.66 3.08 68.49
C VAL A 195 -7.64 2.78 69.58
N ALA A 196 -6.34 2.97 69.31
CA ALA A 196 -5.29 2.82 70.32
C ALA A 196 -5.44 3.83 71.46
N GLU A 197 -5.69 5.11 71.17
CA GLU A 197 -5.88 6.13 72.21
C GLU A 197 -7.13 5.87 73.08
N ILE A 198 -8.22 5.33 72.50
CA ILE A 198 -9.37 4.83 73.26
C ILE A 198 -8.96 3.68 74.20
N HIS A 199 -8.27 2.67 73.67
CA HIS A 199 -7.86 1.49 74.43
C HIS A 199 -6.93 1.86 75.60
N ASP A 200 -5.94 2.72 75.36
CA ASP A 200 -5.00 3.17 76.38
C ASP A 200 -5.70 4.00 77.46
N THR A 201 -6.62 4.90 77.08
CA THR A 201 -7.42 5.68 78.04
C THR A 201 -8.31 4.78 78.91
N ILE A 202 -8.85 3.69 78.37
CA ILE A 202 -9.62 2.69 79.14
C ILE A 202 -8.71 1.92 80.10
N ASN A 203 -7.48 1.59 79.71
CA ASN A 203 -6.55 0.88 80.58
C ASN A 203 -6.03 1.77 81.72
N GLU A 204 -5.67 3.03 81.46
CA GLU A 204 -5.35 4.03 82.49
C GLU A 204 -6.51 4.22 83.49
N TYR A 205 -7.76 4.25 82.99
CA TYR A 205 -8.94 4.30 83.85
C TYR A 205 -9.09 3.05 84.71
N ARG A 206 -8.91 1.84 84.15
CA ARG A 206 -8.98 0.57 84.90
C ARG A 206 -7.95 0.46 86.01
N GLU A 207 -6.74 0.98 85.80
CA GLU A 207 -5.71 1.05 86.85
C GLU A 207 -6.11 2.00 87.97
N THR A 208 -6.73 3.14 87.61
CA THR A 208 -7.29 4.10 88.58
C THR A 208 -8.46 3.50 89.37
N GLU A 209 -9.39 2.82 88.68
CA GLU A 209 -10.57 2.17 89.25
C GLU A 209 -10.21 1.05 90.23
N GLN A 210 -9.17 0.26 89.93
CA GLN A 210 -8.65 -0.78 90.83
C GLN A 210 -8.20 -0.26 92.20
N SER A 211 -7.89 1.03 92.35
CA SER A 211 -7.53 1.58 93.65
C SER A 211 -8.74 1.79 94.58
N GLY A 212 -9.97 1.73 94.06
CA GLY A 212 -11.22 1.90 94.81
C GLY A 212 -11.38 3.28 95.47
N ASP A 213 -10.59 4.27 95.06
CA ASP A 213 -10.49 5.59 95.70
C ASP A 213 -11.38 6.61 94.96
N PRO A 214 -12.49 7.07 95.57
CA PRO A 214 -13.42 7.97 94.89
C PRO A 214 -12.80 9.31 94.49
N GLN A 215 -11.77 9.77 95.23
CA GLN A 215 -11.11 11.03 94.91
C GLN A 215 -10.26 10.90 93.64
N LYS A 216 -9.48 9.81 93.50
CA LYS A 216 -8.67 9.56 92.29
C LYS A 216 -9.52 9.33 91.05
N ILE A 217 -10.65 8.63 91.19
CA ILE A 217 -11.59 8.42 90.08
C ILE A 217 -12.14 9.77 89.59
N LYS A 218 -12.51 10.68 90.51
CA LYS A 218 -12.95 12.04 90.17
C LYS A 218 -11.83 12.85 89.52
N GLU A 219 -10.62 12.83 90.08
CA GLU A 219 -9.46 13.55 89.54
C GLU A 219 -9.09 13.06 88.13
N PHE A 220 -9.17 11.76 87.86
CA PHE A 220 -8.99 11.19 86.51
C PHE A 220 -10.07 11.67 85.54
N ALA A 221 -11.34 11.64 85.96
CA ALA A 221 -12.47 12.05 85.13
C ALA A 221 -12.41 13.55 84.77
N ASP A 222 -12.14 14.40 85.76
CA ASP A 222 -11.97 15.85 85.57
C ASP A 222 -10.77 16.15 84.64
N LYS A 223 -9.64 15.46 84.82
CA LYS A 223 -8.43 15.62 84.00
C LYS A 223 -8.60 15.16 82.55
N ASN A 224 -9.31 14.05 82.32
CA ASN A 224 -9.46 13.44 81.00
C ASN A 224 -10.75 13.82 80.29
N PHE A 225 -11.59 14.69 80.85
CA PHE A 225 -12.89 15.08 80.28
C PHE A 225 -12.78 15.47 78.80
N ASP A 226 -11.93 16.45 78.46
CA ASP A 226 -11.74 16.93 77.08
C ASP A 226 -11.12 15.88 76.14
N LYS A 227 -10.30 14.97 76.67
CA LYS A 227 -9.78 13.82 75.91
C LYS A 227 -10.94 12.87 75.54
N ILE A 228 -11.75 12.51 76.53
CA ILE A 228 -12.90 11.62 76.38
C ILE A 228 -13.96 12.22 75.44
N GLN A 229 -14.21 13.53 75.46
CA GLN A 229 -15.14 14.15 74.50
C GLN A 229 -14.60 14.12 73.06
N ARG A 230 -13.29 14.35 72.85
CA ARG A 230 -12.67 14.21 71.52
C ARG A 230 -12.68 12.76 71.02
N LEU A 231 -12.39 11.78 71.87
CA LEU A 231 -12.38 10.36 71.47
C LEU A 231 -13.76 9.81 71.07
N LYS A 232 -14.86 10.44 71.50
CA LYS A 232 -16.23 10.11 71.03
C LYS A 232 -16.53 10.60 69.62
N GLN A 233 -15.78 11.58 69.11
CA GLN A 233 -15.95 12.08 67.76
C GLN A 233 -15.28 11.11 66.79
N PHE A 234 -15.97 10.79 65.70
CA PHE A 234 -15.42 9.92 64.66
C PHE A 234 -14.45 10.74 63.78
N PRO A 235 -13.22 10.25 63.48
CA PRO A 235 -12.29 10.96 62.63
C PRO A 235 -12.85 11.23 61.22
N GLU A 236 -12.62 12.43 60.68
CA GLU A 236 -13.04 12.77 59.32
C GLU A 236 -12.32 11.90 58.28
N LEU A 237 -13.08 11.43 57.28
CA LEU A 237 -12.59 10.56 56.21
C LEU A 237 -12.84 11.20 54.84
N VAL A 238 -11.79 11.26 54.01
CA VAL A 238 -11.86 11.62 52.60
C VAL A 238 -12.39 10.43 51.79
N LYS A 239 -13.27 10.71 50.82
CA LYS A 239 -13.73 9.70 49.85
C LYS A 239 -12.78 9.64 48.65
N VAL A 240 -12.13 8.48 48.47
CA VAL A 240 -11.34 8.19 47.27
C VAL A 240 -12.25 7.53 46.21
N THR A 241 -12.22 8.04 44.98
CA THR A 241 -13.04 7.51 43.86
C THR A 241 -12.12 7.07 42.72
N PRO A 242 -12.21 5.82 42.20
CA PRO A 242 -11.33 5.34 41.15
C PRO A 242 -11.69 5.94 39.77
N PRO A 243 -10.71 6.09 38.85
CA PRO A 243 -10.97 6.52 37.49
C PRO A 243 -11.72 5.44 36.68
N THR A 244 -12.46 5.88 35.67
CA THR A 244 -13.14 4.99 34.69
C THR A 244 -12.45 5.10 33.32
N TYR A 245 -12.42 4.01 32.56
CA TYR A 245 -11.95 4.01 31.16
C TYR A 245 -13.14 3.96 30.20
N GLU A 246 -13.18 4.91 29.27
CA GLU A 246 -14.15 4.96 28.18
C GLU A 246 -13.42 4.84 26.84
N SER A 247 -13.88 3.93 25.97
CA SER A 247 -13.25 3.69 24.66
C SER A 247 -13.95 4.50 23.57
N PRO A 248 -13.27 5.45 22.89
CA PRO A 248 -13.86 6.20 21.78
C PRO A 248 -14.00 5.32 20.53
N GLN A 249 -14.94 5.66 19.64
CA GLN A 249 -15.02 5.00 18.33
C GLN A 249 -13.81 5.35 17.45
N VAL A 250 -13.32 4.35 16.71
CA VAL A 250 -12.12 4.46 15.88
C VAL A 250 -12.45 5.08 14.53
N ASP A 251 -11.82 6.21 14.22
CA ASP A 251 -11.90 6.88 12.92
C ASP A 251 -10.97 6.21 11.89
N VAL A 252 -11.55 5.39 11.01
CA VAL A 252 -10.81 4.67 9.96
C VAL A 252 -10.29 5.60 8.85
N GLU A 253 -10.95 6.74 8.59
CA GLU A 253 -10.47 7.73 7.62
C GLU A 253 -9.22 8.43 8.15
N PHE A 254 -9.20 8.76 9.44
CA PHE A 254 -8.00 9.30 10.10
C PHE A 254 -6.82 8.33 10.03
N ILE A 255 -7.03 7.04 10.31
CA ILE A 255 -5.98 6.00 10.17
C ILE A 255 -5.47 5.94 8.72
N ARG A 256 -6.37 5.97 7.73
CA ARG A 256 -5.97 6.00 6.31
C ARG A 256 -5.13 7.22 5.98
N LYS A 257 -5.53 8.41 6.45
CA LYS A 257 -4.77 9.66 6.26
C LYS A 257 -3.36 9.58 6.86
N MET A 258 -3.20 9.00 8.04
CA MET A 258 -1.88 8.82 8.69
C MET A 258 -0.94 7.86 7.93
N LEU A 259 -1.49 6.85 7.25
CA LEU A 259 -0.74 5.92 6.41
C LEU A 259 -0.35 6.50 5.04
N GLY A 260 -0.91 7.65 4.65
CA GLY A 260 -0.60 8.35 3.41
C GLY A 260 -1.59 8.09 2.26
N THR A 261 -1.23 8.50 1.05
CA THR A 261 -2.08 8.39 -0.15
C THR A 261 -1.25 8.08 -1.37
N ILE A 262 -1.71 7.13 -2.19
CA ILE A 262 -1.07 6.77 -3.46
C ILE A 262 -1.55 7.73 -4.54
N VAL A 263 -0.63 8.54 -5.11
CA VAL A 263 -0.93 9.45 -6.22
C VAL A 263 -0.59 8.77 -7.54
N ILE A 264 -1.62 8.44 -8.31
CA ILE A 264 -1.48 7.83 -9.64
C ILE A 264 -1.36 8.94 -10.69
N LYS A 265 -0.19 9.09 -11.31
CA LYS A 265 0.01 9.95 -12.49
C LYS A 265 -0.52 9.22 -13.74
N GLN A 266 -1.13 9.95 -14.68
CA GLN A 266 -1.59 9.37 -15.95
C GLN A 266 -0.42 8.91 -16.81
N HIS A 267 -0.57 7.76 -17.49
CA HIS A 267 0.42 7.28 -18.46
C HIS A 267 0.38 8.11 -19.73
N THR A 268 1.50 8.77 -20.06
CA THR A 268 1.72 9.47 -21.32
C THR A 268 2.57 8.62 -22.26
N TRP A 269 2.09 8.37 -23.47
CA TRP A 269 2.81 7.60 -24.49
C TRP A 269 3.49 8.54 -25.49
N THR A 270 4.77 8.34 -25.74
CA THR A 270 5.52 9.02 -26.81
C THR A 270 6.14 8.00 -27.74
N THR A 271 6.06 8.21 -29.05
CA THR A 271 6.63 7.28 -30.05
C THR A 271 8.14 7.45 -30.22
N THR A 272 8.72 8.52 -29.67
CA THR A 272 10.06 9.01 -30.03
C THR A 272 11.06 9.09 -28.88
N GLU A 273 10.62 9.11 -27.62
CA GLU A 273 11.50 9.16 -26.46
C GLU A 273 11.64 7.77 -25.82
N PRO A 274 12.85 7.39 -25.35
CA PRO A 274 13.01 6.19 -24.53
C PRO A 274 12.25 6.36 -23.21
N LEU A 275 11.79 5.24 -22.62
CA LEU A 275 11.15 5.30 -21.31
C LEU A 275 12.16 5.78 -20.26
N LYS A 276 11.74 6.78 -19.49
CA LYS A 276 12.44 7.21 -18.28
C LYS A 276 11.96 6.34 -17.14
N PHE A 277 12.91 5.72 -16.44
CA PHE A 277 12.64 4.95 -15.23
C PHE A 277 12.78 5.85 -14.01
N PRO A 278 12.00 5.62 -12.95
CA PRO A 278 12.13 6.41 -11.73
C PRO A 278 13.50 6.15 -11.08
N ASP A 279 14.25 7.22 -10.82
CA ASP A 279 15.51 7.15 -10.08
C ASP A 279 15.24 6.72 -8.63
N GLN A 280 16.15 5.93 -8.04
CA GLN A 280 15.99 5.42 -6.68
C GLN A 280 15.95 6.55 -5.62
N GLU A 281 16.49 7.73 -5.92
CA GLU A 281 16.54 8.89 -5.02
C GLU A 281 15.23 9.71 -4.97
N GLU A 282 14.30 9.55 -5.93
CA GLU A 282 12.97 10.20 -5.87
C GLU A 282 12.00 9.54 -4.87
N LEU A 283 12.42 8.46 -4.19
CA LEU A 283 11.65 7.82 -3.12
C LEU A 283 11.79 8.62 -1.81
N THR A 284 11.11 9.76 -1.82
CA THR A 284 11.18 10.83 -0.81
C THR A 284 11.00 10.38 0.63
N GLU A 285 11.71 11.10 1.50
CA GLU A 285 11.63 11.13 2.96
C GLU A 285 10.22 10.84 3.52
N LEU A 286 10.15 9.94 4.52
CA LEU A 286 8.91 9.65 5.24
C LEU A 286 8.37 10.92 5.88
N PRO A 287 7.07 11.26 5.71
CA PRO A 287 6.50 12.44 6.34
C PRO A 287 6.67 12.41 7.86
N THR A 288 7.09 13.55 8.41
CA THR A 288 7.23 13.76 9.85
C THR A 288 5.85 13.87 10.50
N LEU A 289 5.36 12.74 11.01
CA LEU A 289 4.19 12.69 11.90
C LEU A 289 4.39 13.60 13.12
N ASP A 290 3.47 14.52 13.34
CA ASP A 290 3.41 15.33 14.56
C ASP A 290 2.85 14.47 15.72
N LYS A 291 3.64 14.32 16.79
CA LYS A 291 3.22 13.61 18.00
C LYS A 291 2.03 14.29 18.70
N GLU A 292 1.84 15.60 18.56
CA GLU A 292 0.69 16.29 19.15
C GLU A 292 -0.64 16.01 18.43
N GLU A 293 -0.65 15.93 17.08
CA GLU A 293 -1.88 15.67 16.33
C GLU A 293 -2.44 14.27 16.67
N VAL A 294 -1.55 13.28 16.83
CA VAL A 294 -1.93 11.95 17.31
C VAL A 294 -2.42 12.01 18.77
N ARG A 295 -1.68 12.65 19.69
CA ARG A 295 -2.08 12.79 21.11
C ARG A 295 -3.46 13.43 21.31
N LYS A 296 -3.82 14.45 20.51
CA LYS A 296 -5.13 15.13 20.59
C LYS A 296 -6.32 14.21 20.27
N LYS A 297 -6.11 13.11 19.54
CA LYS A 297 -7.16 12.14 19.16
C LYS A 297 -7.25 10.93 20.10
N PHE A 298 -6.19 10.58 20.81
CA PHE A 298 -6.19 9.49 21.82
C PHE A 298 -6.77 9.90 23.19
N GLY A 299 -7.51 11.02 23.24
CA GLY A 299 -8.18 11.54 24.43
C GLY A 299 -7.24 12.27 25.39
N THR A 300 -7.64 13.46 25.86
CA THR A 300 -6.92 14.17 26.93
C THR A 300 -7.38 13.61 28.29
N LEU A 301 -6.49 13.51 29.28
CA LEU A 301 -6.91 13.18 30.64
C LEU A 301 -7.72 14.37 31.20
N VAL A 302 -9.04 14.22 31.31
CA VAL A 302 -9.91 15.25 31.91
C VAL A 302 -9.99 14.96 33.40
N VAL A 303 -9.22 15.72 34.19
CA VAL A 303 -9.41 15.77 35.63
C VAL A 303 -10.63 16.68 35.89
N THR A 304 -11.80 16.08 36.09
CA THR A 304 -12.94 16.79 36.66
C THR A 304 -12.68 16.96 38.15
N GLU A 305 -12.37 18.19 38.58
CA GLU A 305 -12.40 18.52 40.01
C GLU A 305 -13.83 18.26 40.52
N ALA A 306 -13.94 17.46 41.58
CA ALA A 306 -15.23 17.19 42.20
C ALA A 306 -15.69 18.44 42.94
N GLU A 307 -16.74 19.10 42.45
CA GLU A 307 -17.37 20.22 43.15
C GLU A 307 -17.78 19.77 44.55
N ALA A 308 -17.25 20.44 45.57
CA ALA A 308 -17.67 20.22 46.95
C ALA A 308 -19.11 20.73 47.08
N THR A 309 -20.05 19.80 47.30
CA THR A 309 -21.43 20.15 47.64
C THR A 309 -21.46 20.76 49.04
N GLU A 310 -21.41 22.08 49.13
CA GLU A 310 -21.75 22.80 50.35
C GLU A 310 -23.24 22.59 50.65
N GLU A 311 -23.52 21.79 51.68
CA GLU A 311 -24.88 21.51 52.16
C GLU A 311 -25.37 22.72 52.97
N GLU A 312 -26.04 23.67 52.30
CA GLU A 312 -26.68 24.82 52.97
C GLU A 312 -27.77 24.32 53.93
N THR A 313 -27.44 24.26 55.22
CA THR A 313 -28.43 24.13 56.28
C THR A 313 -29.19 25.45 56.40
N ARG A 314 -30.52 25.39 56.23
CA ARG A 314 -31.40 26.56 56.35
C ARG A 314 -32.58 26.23 57.25
N GLU A 315 -32.66 26.93 58.37
CA GLU A 315 -33.68 26.76 59.40
C GLU A 315 -35.08 27.22 58.93
N ASP A 316 -36.13 26.55 59.42
CA ASP A 316 -37.55 26.89 59.21
C ASP A 316 -37.93 28.28 59.77
N PRO A 317 -39.11 28.82 59.38
CA PRO A 317 -40.21 28.69 60.34
C PRO A 317 -41.61 28.41 59.75
N MET A 318 -42.41 27.73 60.58
CA MET A 318 -43.82 27.34 60.46
C MET A 318 -44.78 28.35 59.82
N THR A 319 -45.84 27.85 59.15
CA THR A 319 -47.24 28.17 59.52
C THR A 319 -48.23 27.13 59.00
N GLU A 320 -49.39 27.06 59.65
CA GLU A 320 -50.43 26.01 59.51
C GLU A 320 -51.41 26.28 58.34
N THR A 321 -52.01 25.24 57.76
CA THR A 321 -53.44 24.81 57.95
C THR A 321 -53.89 23.89 56.81
N GLU A 322 -54.57 22.78 57.17
CA GLU A 322 -55.76 22.15 56.52
C GLU A 322 -55.70 21.82 54.99
N GLU A 323 -56.24 20.72 54.45
CA GLU A 323 -57.17 19.69 54.95
C GLU A 323 -57.05 18.41 54.07
N GLU A 324 -57.59 17.27 54.55
CA GLU A 324 -58.21 16.12 53.83
C GLU A 324 -57.89 15.78 52.33
N THR A 325 -57.78 14.53 51.87
CA THR A 325 -58.41 13.26 52.30
C THR A 325 -57.75 11.99 51.68
N THR A 326 -57.94 10.85 52.36
CA THR A 326 -58.02 9.45 51.87
C THR A 326 -56.83 8.78 51.13
N SER A 327 -56.25 7.83 51.86
CA SER A 327 -55.47 6.66 51.39
C SER A 327 -56.43 5.43 51.20
N PRO A 328 -55.95 4.18 51.06
CA PRO A 328 -55.18 3.56 49.97
C PRO A 328 -55.96 2.40 49.30
N GLY A 329 -55.31 1.69 48.35
CA GLY A 329 -55.75 0.39 47.86
C GLY A 329 -54.62 -0.64 47.89
N ASP A 330 -54.55 -1.42 48.96
CA ASP A 330 -53.60 -2.54 49.11
C ASP A 330 -53.92 -3.72 48.18
N GLY A 331 -52.92 -4.55 47.88
CA GLY A 331 -53.04 -5.68 46.97
C GLY A 331 -51.79 -6.56 46.92
N GLU A 332 -51.35 -7.08 48.06
CA GLU A 332 -50.34 -8.15 48.13
C GLU A 332 -50.87 -9.46 47.50
N VAL A 333 -49.95 -10.35 47.09
CA VAL A 333 -49.83 -11.77 47.53
C VAL A 333 -48.97 -12.58 46.53
N GLU A 334 -47.82 -13.03 47.03
CA GLU A 334 -47.21 -14.38 47.00
C GLU A 334 -47.71 -15.48 46.01
N MET A 335 -46.98 -16.57 45.68
CA MET A 335 -45.56 -16.95 45.75
C MET A 335 -45.32 -18.17 44.81
N GLN A 336 -44.06 -18.36 44.44
CA GLN A 336 -43.33 -19.57 44.02
C GLN A 336 -44.03 -20.96 43.95
N SER A 337 -43.58 -21.80 43.00
CA SER A 337 -43.60 -23.27 43.19
C SER A 337 -42.39 -24.03 42.58
N VAL A 338 -41.56 -24.57 43.49
CA VAL A 338 -40.98 -25.93 43.49
C VAL A 338 -39.92 -26.36 42.43
N ILE A 339 -38.82 -26.87 42.99
CA ILE A 339 -37.71 -27.69 42.44
C ILE A 339 -37.46 -28.80 43.53
N PRO A 340 -36.46 -29.75 43.52
CA PRO A 340 -35.22 -29.87 42.74
C PRO A 340 -34.80 -31.33 42.33
N GLN A 341 -33.51 -31.53 41.98
CA GLN A 341 -32.65 -32.75 42.20
C GLN A 341 -32.82 -34.03 41.33
N HIS A 342 -31.78 -34.84 41.03
CA HIS A 342 -30.31 -34.69 41.16
C HIS A 342 -29.52 -35.57 40.14
N ILE A 343 -28.18 -35.43 40.15
CA ILE A 343 -27.15 -36.10 39.29
C ILE A 343 -26.74 -37.47 39.92
N PRO A 344 -25.95 -38.36 39.24
CA PRO A 344 -24.47 -38.26 39.35
C PRO A 344 -23.65 -38.65 38.08
N ASN A 345 -22.35 -38.38 38.15
CA ASN A 345 -21.29 -38.71 37.16
C ASN A 345 -20.87 -40.20 37.23
N GLU A 346 -20.00 -40.64 36.30
CA GLU A 346 -18.67 -41.18 36.66
C GLU A 346 -17.70 -41.31 35.46
N ASP A 347 -16.40 -41.23 35.76
CA ASP A 347 -15.25 -41.28 34.85
C ASP A 347 -14.67 -42.73 34.73
N ILE A 348 -13.59 -42.92 33.93
CA ILE A 348 -12.27 -43.49 34.36
C ILE A 348 -11.40 -44.00 33.17
N ASP A 349 -10.09 -43.85 33.38
CA ASP A 349 -8.91 -43.99 32.51
C ASP A 349 -8.39 -45.42 32.20
N ALA A 350 -7.38 -45.49 31.30
CA ALA A 350 -6.08 -46.18 31.48
C ALA A 350 -5.15 -45.85 30.29
N GLU A 351 -3.91 -45.32 30.36
CA GLU A 351 -2.68 -45.57 31.14
C GLU A 351 -1.65 -46.61 30.58
N THR A 352 -0.60 -46.06 29.95
CA THR A 352 0.86 -46.34 30.09
C THR A 352 1.58 -47.64 29.63
N LYS A 353 2.87 -47.42 29.27
CA LYS A 353 4.10 -48.28 29.27
C LYS A 353 4.73 -48.57 27.89
N ASP A 354 6.07 -48.69 27.71
CA ASP A 354 7.29 -48.38 28.51
C ASP A 354 8.59 -48.62 27.66
N ASN A 355 9.76 -48.06 28.05
CA ASN A 355 11.17 -48.39 27.70
C ASN A 355 11.61 -48.49 26.20
N GLY A 356 12.80 -48.09 25.71
CA GLY A 356 14.11 -47.83 26.31
C GLY A 356 15.27 -48.56 25.54
N LYS A 357 16.35 -47.83 25.19
CA LYS A 357 17.77 -48.24 24.87
C LYS A 357 18.30 -48.64 23.46
N ASN A 358 19.56 -48.20 23.24
CA ASN A 358 20.67 -48.72 22.39
C ASN A 358 20.59 -48.52 20.84
N VAL A 359 21.67 -48.55 20.01
CA VAL A 359 23.10 -48.08 20.04
C VAL A 359 23.75 -48.44 18.66
N SER A 360 24.76 -47.68 18.20
CA SER A 360 25.82 -47.95 17.15
C SER A 360 25.49 -48.28 15.67
N ASP A 361 26.13 -47.51 14.78
CA ASP A 361 27.00 -47.85 13.62
C ASP A 361 26.64 -48.91 12.52
N THR A 362 27.17 -48.61 11.31
CA THR A 362 27.21 -49.42 10.05
C THR A 362 25.86 -49.68 9.34
N GLU A 363 25.77 -49.66 8.00
CA GLU A 363 26.78 -49.65 6.91
C GLU A 363 26.80 -48.36 6.06
#